data_AF-A0A956IP06-F1
#
_entry.id   AF-A0A956IP06-F1
#
_cell.length_a   1.000
_cell.length_b   1.000
_cell.length_c   1.000
_cell.angle_alpha   90.00
_cell.angle_beta   90.00
_cell.angle_gamma   90.00
#
_symmetry.space_group_name_H-M   'P 1'
#
loop_
_entity.id
_entity.type
_entity.pdbx_description
1 polymer ?
#
loop_
_entity_poly.entity_id
_entity_poly.type
_entity_poly.pdbx_seq_one_letter_code
_entity_poly.pdbx_strand_id
1 'polypeptide(L)'
;YRAYVGKDGQPADYAEDNVPYHPKHVLKLPTEPLEKGDFVMVTGFPANTNRLATAFEVQEAVEWYYPKRVALCEHYLPVLAAVGKQDPDAALKATPWVRGLGNVLTYTKGALEGLTQGGTAELKRKDEAALRAFIDADAERKEKWGDVFERIQELEQEREKTRETDVALFELSRLSTLLGAAEEIVHMAEERPKPDAERDPGFQERDFKQKKQAMESLDKRYSKPLDQRLLYEALLRAAKLPKAQQPKLVAHFVGNGKLDEAKLRQKVDAAFEKTRLGDARQRVTLLEKASLAQLGRDRDPLIRAALVLRQDLEAKEQRTYAHDGAWALIGPKYFAALKAFKDAPIAPDANRTLRITYGTVRGYSPKPGAPVYEPFTTVDQVKAKITGKEPFDPPPRLAKAIDAGKFGPYASKSLGTLPVDFLADLDISGGNSGSPTLNAKGELVGLAFDGNYEAMASDWLFMPAITRSIHVDIRYVLWLMDAVDHADELLKEMGVTPSID
;
A
#
# COMPACT_ATOMS: atom_id res chain seq x y z
N TYR A 1 7.36 9.69 17.01
CA TYR A 1 7.09 8.58 17.95
C TYR A 1 8.28 8.40 18.89
N ARG A 2 8.09 7.70 20.01
CA ARG A 2 9.18 7.24 20.89
C ARG A 2 9.07 5.73 21.07
N ALA A 3 10.15 5.00 20.82
CA ALA A 3 10.22 3.57 21.08
C ALA A 3 10.54 3.31 22.55
N TYR A 4 9.96 2.25 23.12
CA TYR A 4 10.13 1.84 24.51
C TYR A 4 10.54 0.36 24.58
N VAL A 5 11.30 0.01 25.61
CA VAL A 5 11.77 -1.34 25.93
C VAL A 5 11.54 -1.64 27.41
N GLY A 6 11.62 -2.92 27.79
CA GLY A 6 11.67 -3.31 29.19
C GLY A 6 12.89 -2.71 29.90
N LYS A 7 12.87 -2.68 31.23
CA LYS A 7 13.99 -2.17 32.05
C LYS A 7 15.30 -2.97 31.84
N ASP A 8 15.19 -4.19 31.32
CA ASP A 8 16.31 -5.05 30.91
C ASP A 8 16.87 -4.70 29.50
N GLY A 9 16.28 -3.70 28.83
CA GLY A 9 16.64 -3.27 27.49
C GLY A 9 16.07 -4.13 26.36
N GLN A 10 15.22 -5.13 26.65
CA GLN A 10 14.64 -6.03 25.67
C GLN A 10 13.28 -5.55 25.14
N PRO A 11 12.87 -5.96 23.92
CA PRO A 11 11.52 -5.70 23.43
C PRO A 11 10.47 -6.25 24.40
N ALA A 12 9.51 -5.40 24.79
CA ALA A 12 8.44 -5.75 25.69
C ALA A 12 7.09 -5.24 25.14
N ASP A 13 6.00 -5.88 25.57
CA ASP A 13 4.67 -5.29 25.41
C ASP A 13 4.56 -3.97 26.17
N TYR A 14 3.52 -3.19 25.84
CA TYR A 14 3.23 -1.97 26.58
C TYR A 14 3.09 -2.25 28.09
N ALA A 15 3.91 -1.56 28.87
CA ALA A 15 3.82 -1.46 30.32
C ALA A 15 4.20 -0.03 30.73
N GLU A 16 3.54 0.49 31.77
CA GLU A 16 3.82 1.84 32.28
C GLU A 16 5.26 2.02 32.77
N ASP A 17 5.92 0.92 33.16
CA ASP A 17 7.27 0.92 33.68
C ASP A 17 8.35 0.61 32.62
N ASN A 18 7.96 0.49 31.35
CA ASN A 18 8.91 0.48 30.24
C ASN A 18 9.69 1.80 30.19
N VAL A 19 10.91 1.72 29.65
CA VAL A 19 11.81 2.87 29.53
C VAL A 19 12.06 3.22 28.06
N PRO A 20 12.36 4.48 27.73
CA PRO A 20 12.72 4.86 26.36
C PRO A 20 13.88 4.00 25.83
N TYR A 21 13.73 3.51 24.59
CA TYR A 21 14.81 2.83 23.91
C TYR A 21 15.95 3.82 23.62
N HIS A 22 17.18 3.42 23.94
CA HIS A 22 18.39 4.19 23.63
C HIS A 22 19.05 3.60 22.38
N PRO A 23 18.79 4.16 21.17
CA PRO A 23 19.36 3.65 19.95
C PRO A 23 20.88 3.88 19.90
N LYS A 24 21.62 2.96 19.27
CA LYS A 24 23.07 3.10 19.04
C LYS A 24 23.41 4.30 18.15
N HIS A 25 22.50 4.66 17.24
CA HIS A 25 22.66 5.76 16.30
C HIS A 25 21.37 6.56 16.21
N VAL A 26 21.50 7.88 16.12
CA VAL A 26 20.43 8.82 15.81
C VAL A 26 20.88 9.69 14.64
N LEU A 27 19.93 10.05 13.77
CA LEU A 27 20.20 11.01 12.71
C LEU A 27 20.44 12.38 13.33
N LYS A 28 21.37 13.13 12.75
CA LYS A 28 21.67 14.51 13.16
C LYS A 28 20.93 15.49 12.27
N LEU A 29 20.56 16.63 12.83
CA LEU A 29 20.05 17.76 12.06
C LEU A 29 21.16 18.38 11.21
N PRO A 30 20.80 19.07 10.10
CA PRO A 30 21.79 19.51 9.14
C PRO A 30 22.54 20.74 9.65
N THR A 31 23.83 20.80 9.36
CA THR A 31 24.70 21.93 9.72
C THR A 31 24.69 23.05 8.67
N GLU A 32 24.22 22.74 7.47
CA GLU A 32 24.12 23.64 6.32
C GLU A 32 22.70 23.59 5.73
N PRO A 33 22.18 24.70 5.18
CA PRO A 33 20.88 24.71 4.53
C PRO A 33 20.90 23.86 3.26
N LEU A 34 19.81 23.14 3.00
CA LEU A 34 19.61 22.43 1.74
C LEU A 34 19.26 23.42 0.61
N GLU A 35 19.97 23.31 -0.51
CA GLU A 35 19.83 24.17 -1.69
C GLU A 35 19.55 23.36 -2.97
N LYS A 36 19.15 24.08 -4.03
CA LYS A 36 18.94 23.50 -5.37
C LYS A 36 20.26 22.94 -5.91
N GLY A 37 20.23 21.69 -6.35
CA GLY A 37 21.38 20.98 -6.89
C GLY A 37 22.16 20.15 -5.87
N ASP A 38 21.86 20.29 -4.57
CA ASP A 38 22.54 19.53 -3.53
C ASP A 38 22.26 18.03 -3.63
N PHE A 39 23.28 17.24 -3.27
CA PHE A 39 23.14 15.79 -3.15
C PHE A 39 22.18 15.44 -2.02
N VAL A 40 21.28 14.50 -2.31
CA VAL A 40 20.42 13.87 -1.31
C VAL A 40 20.31 12.36 -1.55
N MET A 41 20.08 11.61 -0.48
CA MET A 41 19.78 10.18 -0.53
C MET A 41 18.65 9.82 0.43
N VAL A 42 17.91 8.77 0.09
CA VAL A 42 16.88 8.18 0.95
C VAL A 42 17.25 6.74 1.26
N THR A 43 17.06 6.35 2.51
CA THR A 43 17.10 4.95 2.95
C THR A 43 15.72 4.54 3.43
N GLY A 44 15.13 3.51 2.84
CA GLY A 44 13.74 3.14 3.12
C GLY A 44 13.40 1.70 2.74
N PHE A 45 12.15 1.31 2.94
CA PHE A 45 11.65 -0.05 2.68
C PHE A 45 10.59 -0.03 1.56
N PRO A 46 10.98 0.24 0.30
CA PRO A 46 10.04 0.23 -0.82
C PRO A 46 9.34 -1.14 -0.91
N ALA A 47 8.03 -1.12 -1.11
CA ALA A 47 7.18 -2.28 -0.97
C ALA A 47 7.26 -3.21 -2.19
N ASN A 48 6.96 -2.69 -3.38
CA ASN A 48 6.95 -3.45 -4.61
C ASN A 48 7.17 -2.55 -5.83
N THR A 49 7.91 -3.03 -6.82
CA THR A 49 8.03 -2.46 -8.17
C THR A 49 7.94 -3.61 -9.18
N ASN A 50 7.65 -3.29 -10.45
CA ASN A 50 7.51 -4.25 -11.55
C ASN A 50 8.45 -3.90 -12.71
N ARG A 51 9.68 -3.47 -12.40
CA ARG A 51 10.67 -3.03 -13.41
C ARG A 51 11.26 -4.17 -14.19
N LEU A 52 11.21 -5.37 -13.66
CA LEU A 52 11.61 -6.57 -14.38
C LEU A 52 10.44 -7.25 -15.08
N ALA A 53 9.24 -6.67 -15.07
CA ALA A 53 8.11 -7.24 -15.79
C ALA A 53 8.34 -7.23 -17.32
N THR A 54 7.87 -8.31 -17.96
CA THR A 54 7.81 -8.53 -19.41
C THR A 54 6.78 -7.63 -20.09
N ALA A 55 6.86 -7.52 -21.41
CA ALA A 55 5.87 -6.81 -22.21
C ALA A 55 4.46 -7.40 -22.08
N PHE A 56 4.35 -8.73 -21.92
CA PHE A 56 3.08 -9.41 -21.70
C PHE A 56 2.45 -8.98 -20.37
N GLU A 57 3.21 -8.99 -19.28
CA GLU A 57 2.73 -8.56 -17.96
C GLU A 57 2.34 -7.07 -17.96
N VAL A 58 3.08 -6.22 -18.68
CA VAL A 58 2.71 -4.80 -18.85
C VAL A 58 1.40 -4.65 -19.64
N GLN A 59 1.20 -5.47 -20.67
CA GLN A 59 -0.05 -5.47 -21.43
C GLN A 59 -1.23 -5.91 -20.55
N GLU A 60 -1.09 -6.99 -19.78
CA GLU A 60 -2.08 -7.46 -18.81
C GLU A 60 -2.43 -6.34 -17.81
N ALA A 61 -1.40 -5.64 -17.33
CA ALA A 61 -1.56 -4.54 -16.39
C ALA A 61 -2.42 -3.39 -16.96
N VAL A 62 -2.18 -3.03 -18.22
CA VAL A 62 -2.87 -1.94 -18.93
C VAL A 62 -4.27 -2.34 -19.35
N GLU A 63 -4.45 -3.55 -19.89
CA GLU A 63 -5.70 -3.97 -20.51
C GLU A 63 -6.72 -4.49 -19.50
N TRP A 64 -6.26 -5.04 -18.37
CA TRP A 64 -7.16 -5.65 -17.39
C TRP A 64 -6.93 -5.17 -15.96
N TYR A 65 -5.73 -5.32 -15.40
CA TYR A 65 -5.51 -5.14 -13.96
C TYR A 65 -5.83 -3.72 -13.48
N TYR A 66 -5.24 -2.69 -14.11
CA TYR A 66 -5.48 -1.31 -13.72
C TYR A 66 -6.91 -0.84 -14.02
N PRO A 67 -7.49 -1.09 -15.21
CA PRO A 67 -8.92 -0.81 -15.44
C PRO A 67 -9.85 -1.47 -14.43
N LYS A 68 -9.61 -2.74 -14.07
CA LYS A 68 -10.39 -3.47 -13.06
C LYS A 68 -10.28 -2.79 -11.69
N ARG A 69 -9.06 -2.44 -11.28
CA ARG A 69 -8.79 -1.78 -9.99
C ARG A 69 -9.43 -0.38 -9.92
N VAL A 70 -9.40 0.40 -11.00
CA VAL A 70 -10.13 1.67 -11.13
C VAL A 70 -11.64 1.43 -10.93
N ALA A 71 -12.22 0.49 -11.67
CA ALA A 71 -13.65 0.20 -11.60
C ALA A 71 -14.10 -0.25 -10.19
N LEU A 72 -13.25 -0.99 -9.47
CA LEU A 72 -13.51 -1.37 -8.08
C LEU A 72 -13.52 -0.16 -7.15
N CYS A 73 -12.51 0.72 -7.23
CA CYS A 73 -12.47 1.93 -6.43
C CYS A 73 -13.65 2.87 -6.72
N GLU A 74 -13.97 3.07 -8.01
CA GLU A 74 -15.11 3.88 -8.43
C GLU A 74 -16.46 3.28 -8.03
N HIS A 75 -16.55 1.97 -7.86
CA HIS A 75 -17.73 1.30 -7.30
C HIS A 75 -17.86 1.54 -5.79
N TYR A 76 -16.78 1.30 -5.03
CA TYR A 76 -16.86 1.28 -3.57
C TYR A 76 -16.81 2.67 -2.91
N LEU A 77 -16.16 3.67 -3.52
CA LEU A 77 -16.12 5.02 -2.96
C LEU A 77 -17.54 5.63 -2.79
N PRO A 78 -18.44 5.59 -3.79
CA PRO A 78 -19.83 6.01 -3.62
C PRO A 78 -20.61 5.16 -2.61
N VAL A 79 -20.35 3.86 -2.52
CA VAL A 79 -20.98 2.97 -1.53
C VAL A 79 -20.64 3.41 -0.11
N LEU A 80 -19.35 3.64 0.17
CA LEU A 80 -18.88 4.12 1.47
C LEU A 80 -19.49 5.49 1.82
N ALA A 81 -19.50 6.41 0.85
CA ALA A 81 -20.08 7.74 1.03
C ALA A 81 -21.59 7.69 1.31
N ALA A 82 -22.33 6.79 0.64
CA ALA A 82 -23.77 6.63 0.85
C ALA A 82 -24.09 6.10 2.26
N VAL A 83 -23.30 5.16 2.77
CA VAL A 83 -23.46 4.67 4.16
C VAL A 83 -23.13 5.78 5.15
N GLY A 84 -22.02 6.50 4.95
CA GLY A 84 -21.61 7.58 5.86
C GLY A 84 -22.60 8.75 5.93
N LYS A 85 -23.38 9.01 4.87
CA LYS A 85 -24.46 10.01 4.90
C LYS A 85 -25.62 9.65 5.84
N GLN A 86 -25.81 8.36 6.11
CA GLN A 86 -26.93 7.85 6.92
C GLN A 86 -26.55 7.70 8.40
N ASP A 87 -25.27 7.51 8.70
CA ASP A 87 -24.77 7.24 10.04
C ASP A 87 -23.38 7.89 10.26
N PRO A 88 -23.27 8.90 11.14
CA PRO A 88 -22.01 9.58 11.45
C PRO A 88 -20.90 8.66 12.02
N ASP A 89 -21.25 7.64 12.80
CA ASP A 89 -20.27 6.68 13.33
C ASP A 89 -19.75 5.79 12.20
N ALA A 90 -20.63 5.36 11.29
CA ALA A 90 -20.22 4.65 10.08
C ALA A 90 -19.34 5.53 9.16
N ALA A 91 -19.60 6.83 9.06
CA ALA A 91 -18.78 7.77 8.29
C ALA A 91 -17.35 7.87 8.86
N LEU A 92 -17.22 7.98 10.19
CA LEU A 92 -15.93 8.01 10.85
C LEU A 92 -15.15 6.70 10.58
N LYS A 93 -15.81 5.55 10.73
CA LYS A 93 -15.20 4.22 10.48
C LYS A 93 -14.89 3.94 9.01
N ALA A 94 -15.61 4.57 8.08
CA ALA A 94 -15.33 4.49 6.65
C ALA A 94 -14.19 5.41 6.20
N THR A 95 -13.79 6.40 7.00
CA THR A 95 -12.78 7.40 6.60
C THR A 95 -11.44 6.78 6.16
N PRO A 96 -10.86 5.79 6.89
CA PRO A 96 -9.64 5.11 6.44
C PRO A 96 -9.82 4.38 5.10
N TRP A 97 -11.00 3.80 4.85
CA TRP A 97 -11.33 3.14 3.59
C TRP A 97 -11.44 4.13 2.43
N VAL A 98 -12.14 5.26 2.64
CA VAL A 98 -12.28 6.32 1.63
C VAL A 98 -10.91 6.87 1.25
N ARG A 99 -10.05 7.18 2.24
CA ARG A 99 -8.67 7.63 1.99
C ARG A 99 -7.84 6.58 1.27
N GLY A 100 -7.87 5.34 1.73
CA GLY A 100 -7.13 4.23 1.11
C GLY A 100 -7.54 3.97 -0.34
N LEU A 101 -8.84 3.83 -0.61
CA LEU A 101 -9.35 3.62 -1.97
C LEU A 101 -9.14 4.85 -2.86
N GLY A 102 -9.24 6.07 -2.32
CA GLY A 102 -8.93 7.30 -3.03
C GLY A 102 -7.47 7.35 -3.50
N ASN A 103 -6.52 7.05 -2.61
CA ASN A 103 -5.11 6.97 -2.96
C ASN A 103 -4.84 5.89 -4.01
N VAL A 104 -5.45 4.71 -3.85
CA VAL A 104 -5.36 3.63 -4.83
C VAL A 104 -5.91 4.07 -6.18
N LEU A 105 -7.05 4.75 -6.22
CA LEU A 105 -7.66 5.22 -7.47
C LEU A 105 -6.77 6.22 -8.19
N THR A 106 -6.26 7.22 -7.47
CA THR A 106 -5.37 8.25 -8.03
C THR A 106 -4.09 7.63 -8.58
N TYR A 107 -3.42 6.78 -7.79
CA TYR A 107 -2.23 6.05 -8.24
C TYR A 107 -2.53 5.21 -9.48
N THR A 108 -3.60 4.42 -9.45
CA THR A 108 -3.93 3.48 -10.53
C THR A 108 -4.23 4.22 -11.84
N LYS A 109 -4.94 5.35 -11.77
CA LYS A 109 -5.20 6.21 -12.94
C LYS A 109 -3.90 6.80 -13.50
N GLY A 110 -3.06 7.37 -12.63
CA GLY A 110 -1.78 7.95 -13.05
C GLY A 110 -0.83 6.88 -13.63
N ALA A 111 -0.75 5.70 -13.03
CA ALA A 111 0.07 4.60 -13.53
C ALA A 111 -0.43 4.10 -14.90
N LEU A 112 -1.75 3.94 -15.07
CA LEU A 112 -2.35 3.56 -16.36
C LEU A 112 -2.09 4.62 -17.44
N GLU A 113 -2.25 5.90 -17.10
CA GLU A 113 -1.95 7.03 -17.99
C GLU A 113 -0.46 7.04 -18.39
N GLY A 114 0.46 6.89 -17.43
CA GLY A 114 1.90 6.84 -17.69
C GLY A 114 2.35 5.60 -18.47
N LEU A 115 1.69 4.45 -18.28
CA LEU A 115 1.94 3.25 -19.08
C LEU A 115 1.50 3.42 -20.53
N THR A 116 0.35 4.06 -20.74
CA THR A 116 -0.26 4.20 -22.07
C THR A 116 0.19 5.48 -22.76
N GLN A 117 -0.34 6.63 -22.34
CA GLN A 117 -0.10 7.94 -22.94
C GLN A 117 1.36 8.41 -22.72
N GLY A 118 1.97 8.01 -21.59
CA GLY A 118 3.39 8.26 -21.32
C GLY A 118 4.35 7.37 -22.11
N GLY A 119 3.86 6.37 -22.85
CA GLY A 119 4.67 5.52 -23.73
C GLY A 119 5.53 4.46 -23.03
N THR A 120 5.42 4.30 -21.71
CA THR A 120 6.23 3.32 -20.95
C THR A 120 6.00 1.88 -21.43
N ALA A 121 4.77 1.50 -21.77
CA ALA A 121 4.48 0.18 -22.31
C ALA A 121 5.15 -0.08 -23.67
N GLU A 122 5.23 0.96 -24.51
CA GLU A 122 5.92 0.86 -25.80
C GLU A 122 7.44 0.74 -25.64
N LEU A 123 8.02 1.49 -24.70
CA LEU A 123 9.44 1.34 -24.34
C LEU A 123 9.74 -0.08 -23.84
N LYS A 124 8.87 -0.64 -22.99
CA LYS A 124 8.98 -2.02 -22.50
C LYS A 124 8.95 -3.05 -23.63
N ARG A 125 8.03 -2.89 -24.59
CA ARG A 125 7.98 -3.74 -25.79
C ARG A 125 9.27 -3.67 -26.61
N LYS A 126 9.82 -2.47 -26.80
CA LYS A 126 11.10 -2.29 -27.52
C LYS A 126 12.28 -2.92 -26.79
N ASP A 127 12.37 -2.73 -25.48
CA ASP A 127 13.41 -3.34 -24.64
C ASP A 127 13.35 -4.87 -24.68
N GLU A 128 12.15 -5.44 -24.61
CA GLU A 128 11.97 -6.89 -24.73
C GLU A 128 12.33 -7.41 -26.13
N ALA A 129 11.89 -6.73 -27.19
CA ALA A 129 12.23 -7.11 -28.56
C ALA A 129 13.76 -7.10 -28.79
N ALA A 130 14.46 -6.13 -28.22
CA ALA A 130 15.92 -6.08 -28.27
C ALA A 130 16.58 -7.23 -27.49
N LEU A 131 16.06 -7.57 -26.31
CA LEU A 131 16.52 -8.73 -25.54
C LEU A 131 16.28 -10.05 -26.29
N ARG A 132 15.12 -10.22 -26.93
CA ARG A 132 14.81 -11.39 -27.77
C ARG A 132 15.78 -11.50 -28.94
N ALA A 133 16.01 -10.40 -29.67
CA ALA A 133 16.96 -10.37 -30.77
C ALA A 133 18.40 -10.70 -30.32
N PHE A 134 18.81 -10.21 -29.14
CA PHE A 134 20.08 -10.58 -28.53
C PHE A 134 20.17 -12.08 -28.25
N ILE A 135 19.14 -12.67 -27.64
CA ILE A 135 19.08 -14.12 -27.36
C ILE A 135 19.18 -14.92 -28.66
N ASP A 136 18.39 -14.55 -29.67
CA ASP A 136 18.30 -15.28 -30.94
C ASP A 136 19.54 -15.18 -31.83
N ALA A 137 20.36 -14.14 -31.65
CA ALA A 137 21.56 -13.90 -32.44
C ALA A 137 22.71 -14.88 -32.15
N ASP A 138 22.60 -15.72 -31.11
CA ASP A 138 23.63 -16.70 -30.74
C ASP A 138 23.00 -18.04 -30.34
N ALA A 139 23.55 -19.15 -30.83
CA ALA A 139 22.99 -20.48 -30.61
C ALA A 139 23.05 -20.91 -29.14
N GLU A 140 24.11 -20.57 -28.41
CA GLU A 140 24.21 -20.92 -26.98
C GLU A 140 23.24 -20.10 -26.14
N ARG A 141 23.09 -18.80 -26.44
CA ARG A 141 22.09 -17.96 -25.76
C ARG A 141 20.68 -18.46 -26.03
N LYS A 142 20.38 -18.83 -27.27
CA LYS A 142 19.08 -19.38 -27.66
C LYS A 142 18.77 -20.70 -26.96
N GLU A 143 19.75 -21.61 -26.86
CA GLU A 143 19.59 -22.84 -26.09
C GLU A 143 19.33 -22.56 -24.60
N LYS A 144 20.05 -21.58 -24.03
CA LYS A 144 19.91 -21.22 -22.61
C LYS A 144 18.60 -20.50 -22.28
N TRP A 145 18.12 -19.59 -23.13
CA TRP A 145 17.06 -18.62 -22.81
C TRP A 145 15.93 -18.49 -23.84
N GLY A 146 15.97 -19.21 -24.96
CA GLY A 146 15.07 -18.99 -26.10
C GLY A 146 13.59 -19.29 -25.87
N ASP A 147 13.24 -19.99 -24.79
CA ASP A 147 11.87 -20.33 -24.34
C ASP A 147 11.37 -19.45 -23.18
N VAL A 148 12.20 -18.53 -22.67
CA VAL A 148 11.94 -17.91 -21.36
C VAL A 148 10.67 -17.06 -21.38
N PHE A 149 10.40 -16.34 -22.46
CA PHE A 149 9.25 -15.47 -22.54
C PHE A 149 7.96 -16.23 -22.79
N GLU A 150 8.01 -17.28 -23.61
CA GLU A 150 6.88 -18.16 -23.90
C GLU A 150 6.42 -18.82 -22.60
N ARG A 151 7.37 -19.29 -21.77
CA ARG A 151 7.06 -19.87 -20.46
C ARG A 151 6.47 -18.87 -19.46
N ILE A 152 6.94 -17.62 -19.46
CA ILE A 152 6.33 -16.54 -18.64
C ILE A 152 4.90 -16.29 -19.12
N GLN A 153 4.71 -16.15 -20.43
CA GLN A 153 3.39 -15.91 -21.01
C GLN A 153 2.41 -17.06 -20.72
N GLU A 154 2.82 -18.31 -20.88
CA GLU A 154 2.00 -19.48 -20.54
C GLU A 154 1.58 -19.46 -19.06
N LEU A 155 2.51 -19.13 -18.16
CA LEU A 155 2.24 -19.07 -16.74
C LEU A 155 1.21 -17.98 -16.38
N GLU A 156 1.34 -16.79 -16.97
CA GLU A 156 0.38 -15.71 -16.74
C GLU A 156 -0.98 -16.00 -17.38
N GLN A 157 -1.03 -16.64 -18.55
CA GLN A 157 -2.29 -17.08 -19.19
C GLN A 157 -3.07 -18.10 -18.34
N GLU A 158 -2.39 -18.94 -17.54
CA GLU A 158 -3.08 -19.80 -16.57
C GLU A 158 -3.78 -18.97 -15.47
N ARG A 159 -3.17 -17.86 -15.03
CA ARG A 159 -3.80 -16.94 -14.06
C ARG A 159 -4.99 -16.19 -14.67
N GLU A 160 -4.93 -15.86 -15.96
CA GLU A 160 -6.04 -15.18 -16.64
C GLU A 160 -7.35 -15.96 -16.60
N LYS A 161 -7.29 -17.30 -16.54
CA LYS A 161 -8.48 -18.16 -16.48
C LYS A 161 -9.30 -17.94 -15.21
N THR A 162 -8.67 -17.52 -14.11
CA THR A 162 -9.32 -17.35 -12.80
C THR A 162 -9.34 -15.92 -12.29
N ARG A 163 -8.73 -14.96 -12.99
CA ARG A 163 -8.53 -13.58 -12.49
C ARG A 163 -9.81 -12.86 -12.05
N GLU A 164 -10.94 -13.07 -12.72
CA GLU A 164 -12.24 -12.50 -12.31
C GLU A 164 -12.79 -13.15 -11.04
N THR A 165 -12.67 -14.48 -10.93
CA THR A 165 -13.01 -15.21 -9.70
C THR A 165 -12.13 -14.78 -8.55
N ASP A 166 -10.83 -14.62 -8.78
CA ASP A 166 -9.86 -14.22 -7.76
C ASP A 166 -10.11 -12.80 -7.24
N VAL A 167 -10.57 -11.88 -8.11
CA VAL A 167 -11.05 -10.55 -7.68
C VAL A 167 -12.29 -10.67 -6.80
N ALA A 168 -13.27 -11.48 -7.18
CA ALA A 168 -14.46 -11.69 -6.35
C ALA A 168 -14.12 -12.34 -5.00
N LEU A 169 -13.19 -13.30 -4.95
CA LEU A 169 -12.69 -13.89 -3.71
C LEU A 169 -11.95 -12.87 -2.84
N PHE A 170 -11.18 -11.96 -3.44
CA PHE A 170 -10.59 -10.84 -2.72
C PHE A 170 -11.66 -9.91 -2.12
N GLU A 171 -12.67 -9.52 -2.90
CA GLU A 171 -13.77 -8.67 -2.40
C GLU A 171 -14.50 -9.34 -1.22
N LEU A 172 -14.84 -10.63 -1.34
CA LEU A 172 -15.55 -11.39 -0.32
C LEU A 172 -14.73 -11.63 0.95
N SER A 173 -13.41 -11.82 0.84
CA SER A 173 -12.53 -12.07 2.00
C SER A 173 -12.03 -10.80 2.69
N ARG A 174 -11.93 -9.66 1.97
CA ARG A 174 -11.28 -8.45 2.49
C ARG A 174 -12.23 -7.31 2.82
N LEU A 175 -13.36 -7.18 2.12
CA LEU A 175 -14.24 -6.02 2.32
C LEU A 175 -15.16 -6.19 3.52
N SER A 176 -15.61 -7.43 3.78
CA SER A 176 -16.42 -7.70 4.96
C SER A 176 -15.56 -8.02 6.18
N THR A 177 -15.71 -7.21 7.22
CA THR A 177 -14.89 -7.29 8.44
C THR A 177 -15.18 -8.56 9.23
N LEU A 178 -16.46 -8.87 9.48
CA LEU A 178 -16.82 -10.06 10.25
C LEU A 178 -16.73 -11.36 9.43
N LEU A 179 -16.96 -11.32 8.11
CA LEU A 179 -16.71 -12.50 7.27
C LEU A 179 -15.21 -12.80 7.17
N GLY A 180 -14.36 -11.78 7.05
CA GLY A 180 -12.90 -11.96 7.10
C GLY A 180 -12.43 -12.52 8.44
N ALA A 181 -13.01 -12.06 9.56
CA ALA A 181 -12.73 -12.64 10.87
C ALA A 181 -13.19 -14.11 10.99
N ALA A 182 -14.36 -14.43 10.44
CA ALA A 182 -14.88 -15.79 10.40
C ALA A 182 -13.99 -16.72 9.56
N GLU A 183 -13.49 -16.24 8.42
CA GLU A 183 -12.57 -16.95 7.54
C GLU A 183 -11.23 -17.23 8.26
N GLU A 184 -10.65 -16.22 8.91
CA GLU A 184 -9.42 -16.40 9.69
C GLU A 184 -9.58 -17.42 10.83
N ILE A 185 -10.74 -17.44 11.49
CA ILE A 185 -11.08 -18.45 12.51
C ILE A 185 -11.14 -19.86 11.91
N VAL A 186 -11.76 -20.01 10.75
CA VAL A 186 -11.87 -21.30 10.04
C VAL A 186 -10.49 -21.78 9.61
N HIS A 187 -9.69 -20.93 8.95
CA HIS A 187 -8.34 -21.28 8.50
C HIS A 187 -7.44 -21.64 9.69
N MET A 188 -7.48 -20.88 10.80
CA MET A 188 -6.75 -21.24 12.02
C MET A 188 -7.19 -22.60 12.59
N ALA A 189 -8.48 -22.96 12.48
CA ALA A 189 -8.97 -24.27 12.93
C ALA A 189 -8.47 -25.43 12.04
N GLU A 190 -8.18 -25.18 10.77
CA GLU A 190 -7.55 -26.11 9.82
C GLU A 190 -6.04 -26.27 10.08
N GLU A 191 -5.36 -25.17 10.40
CA GLU A 191 -3.90 -25.15 10.63
C GLU A 191 -3.51 -25.66 12.03
N ARG A 192 -4.33 -25.41 13.05
CA ARG A 192 -4.01 -25.76 14.44
C ARG A 192 -3.58 -27.24 14.66
N PRO A 193 -4.22 -28.27 14.06
CA PRO A 193 -3.81 -29.66 14.26
C PRO A 193 -2.48 -30.02 13.59
N LYS A 194 -1.96 -29.20 12.66
CA LYS A 194 -0.66 -29.44 12.02
C LYS A 194 0.49 -29.07 12.98
N PRO A 195 1.67 -29.72 12.87
CA PRO A 195 2.90 -29.23 13.47
C PRO A 195 3.18 -27.77 13.06
N ASP A 196 3.71 -26.94 13.95
CA ASP A 196 3.85 -25.50 13.68
C ASP A 196 4.69 -25.19 12.43
N ALA A 197 5.70 -26.01 12.14
CA ALA A 197 6.54 -25.89 10.95
C ALA A 197 5.80 -26.23 9.63
N GLU A 198 4.69 -26.95 9.71
CA GLU A 198 3.85 -27.36 8.57
C GLU A 198 2.60 -26.47 8.40
N ARG A 199 2.38 -25.52 9.31
CA ARG A 199 1.29 -24.55 9.18
C ARG A 199 1.58 -23.51 8.11
N ASP A 200 0.52 -23.04 7.49
CA ASP A 200 0.61 -21.97 6.49
C ASP A 200 1.26 -20.70 7.10
N PRO A 201 2.11 -19.99 6.35
CA PRO A 201 2.67 -18.72 6.78
C PRO A 201 1.58 -17.73 7.20
N GLY A 202 1.71 -17.16 8.40
CA GLY A 202 0.69 -16.31 8.98
C GLY A 202 -0.24 -17.04 9.95
N PHE A 203 -0.20 -18.37 10.05
CA PHE A 203 -0.97 -19.16 11.02
C PHE A 203 -0.08 -19.98 11.97
N GLN A 204 1.20 -19.59 12.07
CA GLN A 204 2.16 -20.21 12.99
C GLN A 204 2.02 -19.60 14.39
N GLU A 205 2.62 -20.25 15.40
CA GLU A 205 2.55 -19.80 16.81
C GLU A 205 2.98 -18.34 16.98
N ARG A 206 3.99 -17.91 16.22
CA ARG A 206 4.50 -16.52 16.23
C ARG A 206 3.47 -15.48 15.78
N ASP A 207 2.48 -15.88 14.97
CA ASP A 207 1.50 -14.97 14.38
C ASP A 207 0.25 -14.80 15.28
N PHE A 208 0.06 -15.73 16.22
CA PHE A 208 -1.16 -15.83 17.02
C PHE A 208 -1.43 -14.61 17.88
N LYS A 209 -0.39 -14.03 18.48
CA LYS A 209 -0.51 -12.81 19.30
C LYS A 209 -1.08 -11.65 18.48
N GLN A 210 -0.59 -11.46 17.25
CA GLN A 210 -1.05 -10.39 16.38
C GLN A 210 -2.50 -10.63 15.94
N LYS A 211 -2.86 -11.86 15.56
CA LYS A 211 -4.24 -12.22 15.19
C LYS A 211 -5.22 -12.02 16.33
N LYS A 212 -4.87 -12.44 17.54
CA LYS A 212 -5.68 -12.21 18.74
C LYS A 212 -5.92 -10.71 18.96
N GLN A 213 -4.86 -9.90 18.94
CA GLN A 213 -4.99 -8.44 19.07
C GLN A 213 -5.83 -7.82 17.95
N ALA A 214 -5.75 -8.35 16.73
CA ALA A 214 -6.60 -7.93 15.62
C ALA A 214 -8.09 -8.25 15.91
N MET A 215 -8.40 -9.45 16.41
CA MET A 215 -9.75 -9.84 16.82
C MET A 215 -10.30 -8.99 17.97
N GLU A 216 -9.47 -8.65 18.95
CA GLU A 216 -9.84 -7.80 20.09
C GLU A 216 -10.07 -6.33 19.68
N SER A 217 -9.21 -5.79 18.82
CA SER A 217 -9.25 -4.39 18.40
C SER A 217 -10.24 -4.10 17.26
N LEU A 218 -10.83 -5.13 16.66
CA LEU A 218 -11.78 -5.02 15.55
C LEU A 218 -12.98 -4.11 15.89
N ASP A 219 -13.49 -4.16 17.12
CA ASP A 219 -14.66 -3.37 17.56
C ASP A 219 -14.43 -1.86 17.42
N LYS A 220 -13.18 -1.40 17.57
CA LYS A 220 -12.80 0.03 17.45
C LYS A 220 -13.04 0.58 16.05
N ARG A 221 -13.07 -0.28 15.03
CA ARG A 221 -13.18 0.07 13.61
C ARG A 221 -14.44 -0.50 12.96
N TYR A 222 -15.22 -1.30 13.69
CA TYR A 222 -16.35 -2.03 13.14
C TYR A 222 -17.63 -1.20 13.09
N SER A 223 -18.27 -1.16 11.93
CA SER A 223 -19.62 -0.63 11.73
C SER A 223 -20.47 -1.70 11.06
N LYS A 224 -21.53 -2.14 11.73
CA LYS A 224 -22.45 -3.16 11.21
C LYS A 224 -23.12 -2.72 9.89
N PRO A 225 -23.69 -1.50 9.77
CA PRO A 225 -24.25 -1.03 8.51
C PRO A 225 -23.24 -1.02 7.36
N LEU A 226 -21.99 -0.65 7.66
CA LEU A 226 -20.91 -0.63 6.67
C LEU A 226 -20.56 -2.05 6.21
N ASP A 227 -20.36 -2.97 7.16
CA ASP A 227 -19.96 -4.35 6.87
C ASP A 227 -21.07 -5.12 6.11
N GLN A 228 -22.32 -4.98 6.54
CA GLN A 228 -23.49 -5.51 5.82
C GLN A 228 -23.52 -5.01 4.36
N ARG A 229 -23.32 -3.70 4.17
CA ARG A 229 -23.34 -3.11 2.83
C ARG A 229 -22.19 -3.62 1.97
N LEU A 230 -20.98 -3.69 2.52
CA LEU A 230 -19.81 -4.15 1.77
C LEU A 230 -19.92 -5.64 1.39
N LEU A 231 -20.41 -6.50 2.29
CA LEU A 231 -20.67 -7.91 1.97
C LEU A 231 -21.73 -8.05 0.88
N TYR A 232 -22.83 -7.30 0.99
CA TYR A 232 -23.89 -7.28 -0.01
C TYR A 232 -23.35 -6.89 -1.40
N GLU A 233 -22.57 -5.82 -1.49
CA GLU A 233 -21.98 -5.35 -2.76
C GLU A 233 -21.01 -6.38 -3.35
N ALA A 234 -20.15 -6.97 -2.54
CA ALA A 234 -19.23 -8.02 -2.98
C ALA A 234 -19.99 -9.25 -3.52
N LEU A 235 -21.02 -9.73 -2.81
CA LEU A 235 -21.88 -10.83 -3.27
C LEU A 235 -22.63 -10.48 -4.55
N LEU A 236 -23.16 -9.26 -4.65
CA LEU A 236 -23.89 -8.80 -5.83
C LEU A 236 -23.00 -8.77 -7.07
N ARG A 237 -21.78 -8.25 -6.94
CA ARG A 237 -20.78 -8.23 -8.03
C ARG A 237 -20.36 -9.65 -8.41
N ALA A 238 -20.05 -10.49 -7.43
CA ALA A 238 -19.71 -11.89 -7.65
C ALA A 238 -20.85 -12.67 -8.33
N ALA A 239 -22.11 -12.40 -7.99
CA ALA A 239 -23.29 -13.04 -8.60
C ALA A 239 -23.53 -12.64 -10.06
N LYS A 240 -22.94 -11.52 -10.52
CA LYS A 240 -23.02 -11.05 -11.91
C LYS A 240 -21.95 -11.68 -12.81
N LEU A 241 -20.96 -12.39 -12.25
CA LEU A 241 -19.98 -13.15 -13.03
C LEU A 241 -20.63 -14.31 -13.79
N PRO A 242 -20.03 -14.78 -14.90
CA PRO A 242 -20.40 -16.04 -15.55
C PRO A 242 -20.49 -17.18 -14.54
N LYS A 243 -21.47 -18.08 -14.69
CA LYS A 243 -21.80 -19.07 -13.64
C LYS A 243 -20.59 -19.91 -13.20
N ALA A 244 -19.70 -20.26 -14.14
CA ALA A 244 -18.49 -21.05 -13.88
C ALA A 244 -17.41 -20.28 -13.10
N GLN A 245 -17.47 -18.96 -13.05
CA GLN A 245 -16.53 -18.08 -12.35
C GLN A 245 -17.06 -17.57 -11.00
N GLN A 246 -18.31 -17.89 -10.64
CA GLN A 246 -18.90 -17.46 -9.38
C GLN A 246 -18.30 -18.27 -8.20
N PRO A 247 -17.78 -17.61 -7.16
CA PRO A 247 -17.43 -18.29 -5.92
C PRO A 247 -18.62 -19.07 -5.34
N LYS A 248 -18.37 -20.20 -4.71
CA LYS A 248 -19.38 -21.07 -4.07
C LYS A 248 -20.23 -20.31 -3.05
N LEU A 249 -19.65 -19.30 -2.40
CA LEU A 249 -20.36 -18.44 -1.46
C LEU A 249 -21.56 -17.72 -2.10
N VAL A 250 -21.50 -17.40 -3.40
CA VAL A 250 -22.63 -16.83 -4.13
C VAL A 250 -23.84 -17.75 -4.06
N ALA A 251 -23.66 -19.06 -4.31
CA ALA A 251 -24.76 -20.03 -4.25
C ALA A 251 -25.32 -20.17 -2.83
N HIS A 252 -24.48 -20.00 -1.79
CA HIS A 252 -24.92 -20.02 -0.39
C HIS A 252 -25.93 -18.89 -0.08
N PHE A 253 -25.66 -17.67 -0.57
CA PHE A 253 -26.54 -16.51 -0.35
C PHE A 253 -27.65 -16.37 -1.40
N VAL A 254 -27.36 -16.54 -2.69
CA VAL A 254 -28.33 -16.33 -3.77
C VAL A 254 -29.22 -17.57 -3.97
N GLY A 255 -28.69 -18.78 -3.72
CA GLY A 255 -29.31 -20.05 -4.10
C GLY A 255 -29.13 -20.37 -5.58
N ASN A 256 -29.92 -21.32 -6.08
CA ASN A 256 -29.85 -21.79 -7.48
C ASN A 256 -30.81 -21.05 -8.43
N GLY A 257 -31.56 -20.07 -7.92
CA GLY A 257 -32.51 -19.28 -8.72
C GLY A 257 -31.87 -18.09 -9.43
N LYS A 258 -32.68 -17.33 -10.17
CA LYS A 258 -32.27 -16.01 -10.70
C LYS A 258 -31.89 -15.08 -9.54
N LEU A 259 -30.92 -14.19 -9.80
CA LEU A 259 -30.51 -13.17 -8.84
C LEU A 259 -31.71 -12.27 -8.48
N ASP A 260 -32.04 -12.24 -7.19
CA ASP A 260 -33.02 -11.34 -6.59
C ASP A 260 -32.26 -10.49 -5.57
N GLU A 261 -32.05 -9.22 -5.92
CA GLU A 261 -31.25 -8.28 -5.13
C GLU A 261 -31.89 -8.00 -3.75
N ALA A 262 -33.22 -7.91 -3.68
CA ALA A 262 -33.94 -7.68 -2.42
C ALA A 262 -33.81 -8.90 -1.49
N LYS A 263 -33.94 -10.11 -2.03
CA LYS A 263 -33.76 -11.35 -1.27
C LYS A 263 -32.31 -11.55 -0.83
N LEU A 264 -31.34 -11.20 -1.67
CA LEU A 264 -29.92 -11.21 -1.31
C LEU A 264 -29.68 -10.26 -0.13
N ARG A 265 -30.20 -9.03 -0.21
CA ARG A 265 -30.08 -8.05 0.87
C ARG A 265 -30.66 -8.56 2.18
N GLN A 266 -31.89 -9.09 2.17
CA GLN A 266 -32.53 -9.68 3.35
C GLN A 266 -31.71 -10.81 3.98
N LYS A 267 -31.08 -11.67 3.16
CA LYS A 267 -30.24 -12.76 3.66
C LYS A 267 -28.94 -12.26 4.30
N VAL A 268 -28.30 -11.24 3.71
CA VAL A 268 -27.13 -10.60 4.30
C VAL A 268 -27.50 -9.94 5.62
N ASP A 269 -28.57 -9.15 5.66
CA ASP A 269 -29.05 -8.49 6.88
C ASP A 269 -29.32 -9.54 7.98
N ALA A 270 -30.07 -10.60 7.65
CA ALA A 270 -30.37 -11.68 8.58
C ALA A 270 -29.13 -12.45 9.09
N ALA A 271 -28.06 -12.54 8.29
CA ALA A 271 -26.80 -13.14 8.74
C ALA A 271 -26.14 -12.28 9.83
N PHE A 272 -26.09 -10.97 9.64
CA PHE A 272 -25.53 -10.03 10.61
C PHE A 272 -26.39 -9.81 11.85
N GLU A 273 -27.71 -10.04 11.78
CA GLU A 273 -28.56 -10.06 12.98
C GLU A 273 -28.33 -11.30 13.86
N LYS A 274 -27.94 -12.43 13.26
CA LYS A 274 -27.84 -13.72 13.97
C LYS A 274 -26.41 -14.10 14.34
N THR A 275 -25.41 -13.48 13.73
CA THR A 275 -24.01 -13.78 14.04
C THR A 275 -23.63 -13.30 15.43
N ARG A 276 -22.84 -14.11 16.13
CA ARG A 276 -22.24 -13.76 17.42
C ARG A 276 -20.83 -13.20 17.28
N LEU A 277 -20.32 -13.08 16.05
CA LEU A 277 -18.98 -12.55 15.78
C LEU A 277 -18.86 -11.03 16.00
N GLY A 278 -19.96 -10.33 16.26
CA GLY A 278 -19.92 -8.95 16.77
C GLY A 278 -19.26 -8.84 18.16
N ASP A 279 -19.18 -9.94 18.93
CA ASP A 279 -18.54 -9.97 20.24
C ASP A 279 -17.06 -10.38 20.13
N ALA A 280 -16.16 -9.52 20.61
CA ALA A 280 -14.72 -9.79 20.62
C ALA A 280 -14.32 -11.07 21.37
N ARG A 281 -14.95 -11.36 22.51
CA ARG A 281 -14.65 -12.58 23.29
C ARG A 281 -15.04 -13.82 22.51
N GLN A 282 -16.14 -13.79 21.76
CA GLN A 282 -16.53 -14.90 20.90
C GLN A 282 -15.51 -15.11 19.77
N ARG A 283 -15.10 -14.05 19.07
CA ARG A 283 -14.08 -14.13 18.02
C ARG A 283 -12.77 -14.71 18.54
N VAL A 284 -12.26 -14.17 19.66
CA VAL A 284 -11.03 -14.66 20.29
C VAL A 284 -11.18 -16.11 20.71
N THR A 285 -12.24 -16.47 21.43
CA THR A 285 -12.44 -17.85 21.90
C THR A 285 -12.44 -18.85 20.73
N LEU A 286 -13.09 -18.51 19.62
CA LEU A 286 -13.11 -19.35 18.43
C LEU A 286 -11.72 -19.44 17.78
N LEU A 287 -11.04 -18.30 17.60
CA LEU A 287 -9.67 -18.24 17.06
C LEU A 287 -8.69 -19.07 17.89
N GLU A 288 -8.82 -19.06 19.22
CA GLU A 288 -7.91 -19.78 20.11
C GLU A 288 -8.23 -21.28 20.21
N LYS A 289 -9.52 -21.67 20.20
CA LYS A 289 -9.96 -23.00 20.67
C LYS A 289 -10.79 -23.81 19.70
N ALA A 290 -11.43 -23.20 18.69
CA ALA A 290 -12.39 -23.92 17.86
C ALA A 290 -11.70 -24.89 16.90
N SER A 291 -12.10 -26.16 16.90
CA SER A 291 -11.70 -27.15 15.89
C SER A 291 -12.61 -27.07 14.66
N LEU A 292 -12.12 -27.53 13.51
CA LEU A 292 -12.91 -27.60 12.29
C LEU A 292 -14.20 -28.41 12.47
N ALA A 293 -14.15 -29.49 13.27
CA ALA A 293 -15.33 -30.30 13.60
C ALA A 293 -16.38 -29.54 14.42
N GLN A 294 -15.95 -28.65 15.32
CA GLN A 294 -16.87 -27.77 16.07
C GLN A 294 -17.46 -26.72 15.15
N LEU A 295 -16.64 -26.05 14.34
CA LEU A 295 -17.10 -25.04 13.37
C LEU A 295 -18.07 -25.63 12.33
N GLY A 296 -17.84 -26.86 11.88
CA GLY A 296 -18.72 -27.58 10.96
C GLY A 296 -20.12 -27.86 11.52
N ARG A 297 -20.31 -27.83 12.84
CA ARG A 297 -21.60 -27.96 13.53
C ARG A 297 -22.17 -26.62 14.00
N ASP A 298 -21.38 -25.55 13.88
CA ASP A 298 -21.79 -24.21 14.25
C ASP A 298 -22.94 -23.72 13.38
N ARG A 299 -23.89 -23.01 13.98
CA ARG A 299 -25.05 -22.44 13.29
C ARG A 299 -24.92 -20.94 13.05
N ASP A 300 -23.80 -20.33 13.45
CA ASP A 300 -23.51 -18.94 13.13
C ASP A 300 -23.43 -18.75 11.61
N PRO A 301 -24.25 -17.85 11.02
CA PRO A 301 -24.33 -17.71 9.57
C PRO A 301 -23.03 -17.24 8.92
N LEU A 302 -22.20 -16.45 9.62
CA LEU A 302 -20.92 -16.00 9.08
C LEU A 302 -19.83 -17.09 9.19
N ILE A 303 -19.87 -17.95 10.20
CA ILE A 303 -19.02 -19.15 10.24
C ILE A 303 -19.41 -20.13 9.12
N ARG A 304 -20.71 -20.34 8.88
CA ARG A 304 -21.17 -21.16 7.75
C ARG A 304 -20.73 -20.59 6.41
N ALA A 305 -20.82 -19.27 6.23
CA ALA A 305 -20.34 -18.58 5.05
C ALA A 305 -18.82 -18.75 4.88
N ALA A 306 -18.04 -18.58 5.95
CA ALA A 306 -16.59 -18.75 5.94
C ALA A 306 -16.17 -20.17 5.55
N LEU A 307 -16.83 -21.21 6.07
CA LEU A 307 -16.56 -22.61 5.68
C LEU A 307 -16.80 -22.87 4.18
N VAL A 308 -17.77 -22.19 3.57
CA VAL A 308 -18.02 -22.29 2.13
C VAL A 308 -16.97 -21.51 1.34
N LEU A 309 -16.66 -20.29 1.77
CA LEU A 309 -15.66 -19.42 1.14
C LEU A 309 -14.26 -20.05 1.17
N ARG A 310 -13.88 -20.67 2.30
CA ARG A 310 -12.58 -21.27 2.52
C ARG A 310 -12.21 -22.30 1.47
N GLN A 311 -13.17 -23.08 0.96
CA GLN A 311 -12.91 -24.07 -0.10
C GLN A 311 -12.38 -23.43 -1.40
N ASP A 312 -12.88 -22.26 -1.77
CA ASP A 312 -12.42 -21.56 -2.97
C ASP A 312 -11.10 -20.82 -2.71
N LEU A 313 -10.90 -20.32 -1.48
CA LEU A 313 -9.64 -19.71 -1.05
C LEU A 313 -8.50 -20.74 -1.01
N GLU A 314 -8.73 -21.93 -0.48
CA GLU A 314 -7.77 -23.04 -0.49
C GLU A 314 -7.40 -23.41 -1.93
N ALA A 315 -8.41 -23.57 -2.81
CA ALA A 315 -8.14 -23.84 -4.22
C ALA A 315 -7.34 -22.72 -4.89
N LYS A 316 -7.58 -21.46 -4.49
CA LYS A 316 -6.79 -20.31 -4.96
C LYS A 316 -5.36 -20.34 -4.43
N GLU A 317 -5.15 -20.66 -3.16
CA GLU A 317 -3.83 -20.80 -2.52
C GLU A 317 -3.00 -21.86 -3.24
N GLN A 318 -3.59 -23.04 -3.53
CA GLN A 318 -2.90 -24.09 -4.27
C GLN A 318 -2.48 -23.64 -5.69
N ARG A 319 -3.34 -22.87 -6.39
CA ARG A 319 -2.95 -22.26 -7.67
C ARG A 319 -1.81 -21.27 -7.51
N THR A 320 -1.82 -20.45 -6.45
CA THR A 320 -0.74 -19.51 -6.15
C THR A 320 0.57 -20.24 -5.83
N TYR A 321 0.56 -21.32 -5.04
CA TYR A 321 1.76 -22.11 -4.77
C TYR A 321 2.32 -22.78 -6.02
N ALA A 322 1.46 -23.35 -6.87
CA ALA A 322 1.89 -23.92 -8.14
C ALA A 322 2.53 -22.85 -9.05
N HIS A 323 1.92 -21.67 -9.10
CA HIS A 323 2.44 -20.52 -9.84
C HIS A 323 3.82 -20.08 -9.33
N ASP A 324 3.94 -19.85 -8.02
CA ASP A 324 5.18 -19.38 -7.40
C ASP A 324 6.30 -20.43 -7.52
N GLY A 325 5.97 -21.72 -7.43
CA GLY A 325 6.90 -22.82 -7.69
C GLY A 325 7.40 -22.85 -9.14
N ALA A 326 6.53 -22.59 -10.12
CA ALA A 326 6.93 -22.46 -11.52
C ALA A 326 7.79 -21.21 -11.74
N TRP A 327 7.42 -20.07 -11.15
CA TRP A 327 8.16 -18.82 -11.23
C TRP A 327 9.56 -18.93 -10.62
N ALA A 328 9.73 -19.70 -9.54
CA ALA A 328 11.03 -19.94 -8.92
C ALA A 328 12.06 -20.59 -9.88
N LEU A 329 11.60 -21.26 -10.94
CA LEU A 329 12.45 -21.82 -12.00
C LEU A 329 12.66 -20.86 -13.17
N ILE A 330 11.60 -20.11 -13.54
CA ILE A 330 11.60 -19.23 -14.72
C ILE A 330 12.26 -17.88 -14.42
N GLY A 331 11.97 -17.29 -13.26
CA GLY A 331 12.45 -15.97 -12.86
C GLY A 331 13.98 -15.84 -12.87
N PRO A 332 14.75 -16.76 -12.25
CA PRO A 332 16.21 -16.71 -12.30
C PRO A 332 16.78 -16.83 -13.72
N LYS A 333 16.14 -17.64 -14.57
CA LYS A 333 16.52 -17.80 -15.98
C LYS A 333 16.29 -16.51 -16.77
N TYR A 334 15.14 -15.87 -16.58
CA TYR A 334 14.83 -14.58 -17.18
C TYR A 334 15.78 -13.48 -16.71
N PHE A 335 16.05 -13.40 -15.40
CA PHE A 335 16.99 -12.44 -14.86
C PHE A 335 18.42 -12.65 -15.38
N ALA A 336 18.86 -13.91 -15.57
CA ALA A 336 20.15 -14.21 -16.17
C ALA A 336 20.25 -13.69 -17.61
N ALA A 337 19.18 -13.81 -18.41
CA ALA A 337 19.12 -13.25 -19.76
C ALA A 337 19.20 -11.72 -19.75
N LEU A 338 18.44 -11.06 -18.86
CA LEU A 338 18.50 -9.61 -18.67
C LEU A 338 19.91 -9.13 -18.28
N LYS A 339 20.55 -9.82 -17.34
CA LYS A 339 21.91 -9.50 -16.87
C LYS A 339 22.95 -9.64 -17.98
N ALA A 340 22.80 -10.62 -18.87
CA ALA A 340 23.70 -10.81 -20.00
C ALA A 340 23.50 -9.76 -21.10
N PHE A 341 22.31 -9.17 -21.19
CA PHE A 341 21.95 -8.18 -22.20
C PHE A 341 22.29 -6.74 -21.79
N LYS A 342 22.18 -6.38 -20.51
CA LYS A 342 22.40 -5.02 -20.02
C LYS A 342 23.87 -4.81 -19.61
N ASP A 343 24.48 -3.73 -20.09
CA ASP A 343 25.84 -3.30 -19.72
C ASP A 343 25.94 -2.60 -18.35
N ALA A 344 24.81 -2.36 -17.68
CA ALA A 344 24.72 -1.67 -16.41
C ALA A 344 24.17 -2.57 -15.29
N PRO A 345 24.52 -2.31 -14.02
CA PRO A 345 23.91 -3.02 -12.89
C PRO A 345 22.39 -2.90 -12.91
N ILE A 346 21.71 -4.03 -12.72
CA ILE A 346 20.25 -4.09 -12.61
C ILE A 346 19.90 -4.13 -11.12
N ALA A 347 19.18 -3.10 -10.65
CA ALA A 347 18.61 -3.13 -9.31
C ALA A 347 17.46 -4.16 -9.25
N PRO A 348 17.39 -4.99 -8.19
CA PRO A 348 16.24 -5.88 -8.02
C PRO A 348 14.98 -5.06 -7.75
N ASP A 349 13.82 -5.58 -8.17
CA ASP A 349 12.53 -4.99 -7.82
C ASP A 349 12.38 -4.88 -6.30
N ALA A 350 11.66 -3.85 -5.86
CA ALA A 350 11.38 -3.61 -4.45
C ALA A 350 10.61 -4.79 -3.84
N ASN A 351 10.95 -5.15 -2.60
CA ASN A 351 10.39 -6.33 -1.92
C ASN A 351 10.36 -6.16 -0.38
N ARG A 352 10.11 -4.93 0.10
CA ARG A 352 10.07 -4.56 1.54
C ARG A 352 11.39 -4.74 2.30
N THR A 353 12.51 -4.86 1.61
CA THR A 353 13.85 -4.79 2.21
C THR A 353 14.38 -3.37 2.19
N LEU A 354 15.35 -3.06 3.06
CA LEU A 354 16.06 -1.78 3.04
C LEU A 354 16.72 -1.53 1.67
N ARG A 355 16.46 -0.37 1.07
CA ARG A 355 17.09 0.12 -0.16
C ARG A 355 17.64 1.52 0.03
N ILE A 356 18.57 1.91 -0.85
CA ILE A 356 19.13 3.25 -0.92
C ILE A 356 18.87 3.79 -2.33
N THR A 357 18.39 5.03 -2.41
CA THR A 357 18.33 5.82 -3.65
C THR A 357 19.01 7.16 -3.41
N TYR A 358 19.65 7.71 -4.43
CA TYR A 358 20.40 8.96 -4.33
C TYR A 358 20.30 9.77 -5.62
N GLY A 359 20.53 11.07 -5.50
CA GLY A 359 20.33 12.03 -6.58
C GLY A 359 20.57 13.45 -6.07
N THR A 360 19.87 14.42 -6.64
CA THR A 360 19.96 15.81 -6.21
C THR A 360 18.61 16.50 -6.08
N VAL A 361 18.58 17.58 -5.31
CA VAL A 361 17.42 18.48 -5.25
C VAL A 361 17.26 19.17 -6.60
N ARG A 362 16.18 18.89 -7.32
CA ARG A 362 15.93 19.48 -8.65
C ARG A 362 14.46 19.45 -9.04
N GLY A 363 14.06 20.47 -9.78
CA GLY A 363 12.75 20.57 -10.41
C GLY A 363 12.58 19.65 -11.61
N TYR A 364 11.44 19.77 -12.29
CA TYR A 364 11.16 19.08 -13.55
C TYR A 364 10.13 19.87 -14.37
N SER A 365 10.06 19.61 -15.68
CA SER A 365 8.94 20.04 -16.52
C SER A 365 7.98 18.87 -16.67
N PRO A 366 6.67 19.03 -16.37
CA PRO A 366 5.71 17.93 -16.39
C PRO A 366 5.46 17.37 -17.79
N LYS A 367 5.69 18.19 -18.82
CA LYS A 367 5.66 17.80 -20.23
C LYS A 367 6.60 18.69 -21.05
N PRO A 368 7.01 18.26 -22.26
CA PRO A 368 7.84 19.08 -23.14
C PRO A 368 7.23 20.49 -23.35
N GLY A 369 8.05 21.53 -23.12
CA GLY A 369 7.65 22.93 -23.28
C GLY A 369 6.83 23.53 -22.13
N ALA A 370 6.46 22.76 -21.10
CA ALA A 370 5.82 23.32 -19.91
C ALA A 370 6.83 24.01 -18.97
N PRO A 371 6.40 25.05 -18.22
CA PRO A 371 7.23 25.67 -17.19
C PRO A 371 7.78 24.63 -16.21
N VAL A 372 9.00 24.89 -15.73
CA VAL A 372 9.65 24.05 -14.71
C VAL A 372 8.90 24.24 -13.39
N TYR A 373 8.52 23.13 -12.76
CA TYR A 373 8.22 23.13 -11.34
C TYR A 373 9.53 23.24 -10.57
N GLU A 374 9.69 24.35 -9.86
CA GLU A 374 10.90 24.62 -9.09
C GLU A 374 11.08 23.61 -7.94
N PRO A 375 12.33 23.36 -7.50
CA PRO A 375 12.60 22.32 -6.52
C PRO A 375 12.02 22.57 -5.13
N PHE A 376 11.61 23.80 -4.77
CA PHE A 376 11.10 24.12 -3.44
C PHE A 376 9.74 24.82 -3.52
N THR A 377 8.85 24.47 -2.60
CA THR A 377 7.67 25.27 -2.27
C THR A 377 7.94 26.12 -1.02
N THR A 378 7.14 27.15 -0.82
CA THR A 378 7.33 28.10 0.28
C THR A 378 6.05 28.30 1.09
N VAL A 379 6.21 28.83 2.30
CA VAL A 379 5.08 29.13 3.19
C VAL A 379 4.14 30.20 2.60
N ASP A 380 4.65 31.08 1.74
CA ASP A 380 3.82 32.05 0.99
C ASP A 380 2.85 31.34 0.04
N GLN A 381 3.28 30.23 -0.58
CA GLN A 381 2.42 29.40 -1.41
C GLN A 381 1.39 28.62 -0.58
N VAL A 382 1.73 28.24 0.66
CA VAL A 382 0.76 27.67 1.61
C VAL A 382 -0.31 28.72 1.93
N LYS A 383 0.09 29.94 2.30
CA LYS A 383 -0.83 31.05 2.58
C LYS A 383 -1.78 31.31 1.41
N ALA A 384 -1.25 31.36 0.19
CA ALA A 384 -2.03 31.60 -1.02
C ALA A 384 -3.10 30.51 -1.29
N LYS A 385 -2.90 29.29 -0.75
CA LYS A 385 -3.85 28.19 -0.90
C LYS A 385 -4.93 28.14 0.18
N ILE A 386 -4.83 28.90 1.27
CA ILE A 386 -5.82 28.86 2.35
C ILE A 386 -7.17 29.40 1.84
N THR A 387 -8.19 28.56 1.84
CA THR A 387 -9.56 28.92 1.39
C THR A 387 -10.58 28.91 2.53
N GLY A 388 -10.23 28.38 3.69
CA GLY A 388 -11.16 28.18 4.81
C GLY A 388 -12.15 27.05 4.59
N LYS A 389 -11.90 26.18 3.60
CA LYS A 389 -12.67 24.95 3.34
C LYS A 389 -11.72 23.77 3.14
N GLU A 390 -12.05 22.63 3.75
CA GLU A 390 -11.37 21.34 3.52
C GLU A 390 -11.17 21.06 2.02
N PRO A 391 -9.96 20.68 1.59
CA PRO A 391 -8.76 20.36 2.39
C PRO A 391 -7.79 21.55 2.64
N PHE A 392 -8.21 22.78 2.36
CA PHE A 392 -7.39 23.99 2.42
C PHE A 392 -7.82 24.94 3.57
N ASP A 393 -8.09 24.37 4.74
CA ASP A 393 -8.49 25.02 5.99
C ASP A 393 -7.57 24.61 7.15
N PRO A 394 -6.33 25.13 7.20
CA PRO A 394 -5.40 24.78 8.27
C PRO A 394 -5.92 25.25 9.65
N PRO A 395 -5.44 24.64 10.75
CA PRO A 395 -5.75 25.11 12.09
C PRO A 395 -5.41 26.61 12.26
N PRO A 396 -6.24 27.41 12.97
CA PRO A 396 -6.02 28.85 13.10
C PRO A 396 -4.62 29.26 13.59
N ARG A 397 -4.00 28.44 14.46
CA ARG A 397 -2.64 28.65 14.94
C ARG A 397 -1.58 28.64 13.83
N LEU A 398 -1.73 27.77 12.83
CA LEU A 398 -0.82 27.72 11.69
C LEU A 398 -0.98 28.98 10.83
N ALA A 399 -2.22 29.35 10.49
CA ALA A 399 -2.49 30.56 9.72
C ALA A 399 -1.92 31.81 10.42
N LYS A 400 -2.12 31.94 11.73
CA LYS A 400 -1.56 33.04 12.54
C LYS A 400 -0.03 33.08 12.52
N ALA A 401 0.64 31.94 12.64
CA ALA A 401 2.10 31.86 12.61
C ALA A 401 2.66 32.24 11.23
N ILE A 402 1.99 31.80 10.15
CA ILE A 402 2.33 32.19 8.77
C ILE A 402 2.19 33.71 8.60
N ASP A 403 1.09 34.29 9.06
CA ASP A 403 0.82 35.73 8.95
C ASP A 403 1.80 36.60 9.75
N ALA A 404 2.35 36.06 10.85
CA ALA A 404 3.37 36.76 11.63
C ALA A 404 4.70 36.93 10.88
N GLY A 405 4.99 36.09 9.87
CA GLY A 405 6.20 36.19 9.06
C GLY A 405 7.52 35.96 9.83
N LYS A 406 7.44 35.43 11.06
CA LYS A 406 8.62 35.12 11.88
C LYS A 406 9.10 33.70 11.55
N PHE A 407 10.13 33.60 10.72
CA PHE A 407 10.72 32.29 10.33
C PHE A 407 12.06 31.99 10.99
N GLY A 408 12.69 32.99 11.62
CA GLY A 408 13.90 32.82 12.42
C GLY A 408 15.03 32.07 11.68
N PRO A 409 15.72 31.12 12.34
CA PRO A 409 16.83 30.37 11.74
C PRO A 409 16.38 29.36 10.67
N TYR A 410 15.07 29.13 10.51
CA TYR A 410 14.52 28.15 9.57
C TYR A 410 14.32 28.72 8.16
N ALA A 411 14.40 30.05 7.99
CA ALA A 411 14.27 30.69 6.69
C ALA A 411 15.40 30.29 5.73
N SER A 412 15.05 30.03 4.48
CA SER A 412 16.04 29.92 3.40
C SER A 412 16.50 31.31 2.97
N LYS A 413 17.81 31.53 2.96
CA LYS A 413 18.40 32.79 2.47
C LYS A 413 18.21 32.95 0.96
N SER A 414 18.28 31.86 0.20
CA SER A 414 18.14 31.88 -1.26
C SER A 414 16.69 32.13 -1.69
N LEU A 415 15.71 31.61 -0.94
CA LEU A 415 14.28 31.82 -1.21
C LEU A 415 13.74 33.10 -0.56
N GLY A 416 14.44 33.64 0.44
CA GLY A 416 14.00 34.79 1.23
C GLY A 416 12.82 34.50 2.16
N THR A 417 12.46 33.22 2.35
CA THR A 417 11.28 32.77 3.10
C THR A 417 11.48 31.35 3.62
N LEU A 418 10.49 30.80 4.33
CA LEU A 418 10.50 29.44 4.85
C LEU A 418 10.18 28.42 3.73
N PRO A 419 11.11 27.49 3.41
CA PRO A 419 10.80 26.36 2.54
C PRO A 419 9.82 25.41 3.23
N VAL A 420 8.95 24.76 2.45
CA VAL A 420 7.94 23.81 2.95
C VAL A 420 8.27 22.41 2.48
N ASP A 421 8.11 22.15 1.19
CA ASP A 421 8.46 20.87 0.56
C ASP A 421 9.54 21.07 -0.49
N PHE A 422 10.23 19.99 -0.86
CA PHE A 422 11.17 19.98 -1.96
C PHE A 422 11.09 18.73 -2.84
N LEU A 423 11.57 18.89 -4.08
CA LEU A 423 11.67 17.85 -5.10
C LEU A 423 13.11 17.35 -5.22
N ALA A 424 13.27 16.04 -5.35
CA ALA A 424 14.54 15.41 -5.70
C ALA A 424 14.32 14.29 -6.71
N ASP A 425 15.29 14.04 -7.59
CA ASP A 425 15.25 12.96 -8.59
C ASP A 425 15.60 11.58 -7.99
N LEU A 426 15.15 11.36 -6.75
CA LEU A 426 15.24 10.07 -6.09
C LEU A 426 14.15 9.13 -6.58
N ASP A 427 14.52 7.86 -6.49
CA ASP A 427 13.73 6.75 -6.95
C ASP A 427 13.05 6.05 -5.77
N ILE A 428 11.83 6.47 -5.48
CA ILE A 428 11.00 5.95 -4.40
C ILE A 428 9.70 5.36 -4.94
N SER A 429 9.15 4.43 -4.17
CA SER A 429 7.80 3.86 -4.35
C SER A 429 7.08 3.77 -3.01
N GLY A 430 5.83 3.28 -3.01
CA GLY A 430 5.07 2.99 -1.81
C GLY A 430 5.89 2.17 -0.81
N GLY A 431 5.81 2.51 0.48
CA GLY A 431 6.70 1.97 1.52
C GLY A 431 7.88 2.87 1.89
N ASN A 432 8.20 3.88 1.08
CA ASN A 432 9.18 4.92 1.47
C ASN A 432 8.58 6.09 2.26
N SER A 433 7.26 6.20 2.41
CA SER A 433 6.66 7.30 3.18
C SER A 433 7.22 7.33 4.61
N GLY A 434 7.74 8.49 5.02
CA GLY A 434 8.44 8.70 6.29
C GLY A 434 9.94 8.38 6.27
N SER A 435 10.51 7.99 5.13
CA SER A 435 11.95 7.69 5.04
C SER A 435 12.77 8.98 5.22
N PRO A 436 13.91 8.91 5.94
CA PRO A 436 14.77 10.06 6.11
C PRO A 436 15.50 10.40 4.81
N THR A 437 15.51 11.69 4.48
CA THR A 437 16.28 12.25 3.38
C THR A 437 17.54 12.87 3.94
N LEU A 438 18.68 12.38 3.48
CA LEU A 438 19.99 12.66 4.03
C LEU A 438 20.83 13.46 3.03
N ASN A 439 21.55 14.48 3.50
CA ASN A 439 22.52 15.21 2.67
C ASN A 439 23.83 14.43 2.50
N ALA A 440 24.82 15.03 1.82
CA ALA A 440 26.14 14.44 1.58
C ALA A 440 26.93 14.10 2.86
N LYS A 441 26.55 14.65 4.02
CA LYS A 441 27.15 14.37 5.34
C LYS A 441 26.37 13.32 6.13
N GLY A 442 25.26 12.79 5.59
CA GLY A 442 24.37 11.88 6.30
C GLY A 442 23.47 12.56 7.33
N GLU A 443 23.26 13.87 7.24
CA GLU A 443 22.39 14.65 8.12
C GLU A 443 20.97 14.73 7.54
N LEU A 444 19.96 14.73 8.42
CA LEU A 444 18.53 14.73 8.07
C LEU A 444 18.11 16.10 7.51
N VAL A 445 17.82 16.17 6.21
CA VAL A 445 17.34 17.40 5.54
C VAL A 445 15.85 17.38 5.23
N GLY A 446 15.20 16.23 5.33
CA GLY A 446 13.77 16.12 5.09
C GLY A 446 13.24 14.70 5.27
N LEU A 447 11.94 14.55 5.01
CA LEU A 447 11.26 13.26 5.05
C LEU A 447 10.50 13.04 3.74
N ALA A 448 10.79 11.93 3.04
CA ALA A 448 10.05 11.54 1.85
C ALA A 448 8.60 11.19 2.22
N PHE A 449 7.62 11.74 1.51
CA PHE A 449 6.21 11.43 1.79
C PHE A 449 5.37 11.09 0.56
N ASP A 450 5.76 11.54 -0.63
CA ASP A 450 5.01 11.29 -1.87
C ASP A 450 5.90 11.34 -3.13
N GLY A 451 5.32 11.04 -4.29
CA GLY A 451 5.93 11.24 -5.62
C GLY A 451 5.02 12.07 -6.53
N ASN A 452 5.58 12.68 -7.58
CA ASN A 452 4.78 13.51 -8.48
C ASN A 452 3.86 12.67 -9.40
N TYR A 453 2.71 13.25 -9.77
CA TYR A 453 1.65 12.55 -10.52
C TYR A 453 2.12 12.05 -11.89
N GLU A 454 2.91 12.84 -12.63
CA GLU A 454 3.38 12.46 -13.97
C GLU A 454 4.28 11.23 -13.96
N ALA A 455 4.80 10.84 -12.79
CA ALA A 455 5.71 9.72 -12.61
C ALA A 455 5.07 8.51 -11.91
N MET A 456 3.74 8.43 -11.85
CA MET A 456 3.04 7.30 -11.21
C MET A 456 3.34 5.92 -11.86
N ALA A 457 3.82 5.90 -13.11
CA ALA A 457 4.29 4.68 -13.78
C ALA A 457 5.75 4.29 -13.42
N SER A 458 6.42 4.99 -12.51
CA SER A 458 7.83 4.75 -12.12
C SER A 458 8.10 3.38 -11.50
N ASP A 459 7.06 2.71 -10.99
CA ASP A 459 7.12 1.32 -10.55
C ASP A 459 7.40 0.35 -11.71
N TRP A 460 7.07 0.72 -12.94
CA TRP A 460 7.35 -0.08 -14.15
C TRP A 460 8.60 0.38 -14.88
N LEU A 461 8.86 1.68 -14.89
CA LEU A 461 10.03 2.28 -15.54
C LEU A 461 10.34 3.64 -14.92
N PHE A 462 11.53 3.81 -14.36
CA PHE A 462 11.98 5.12 -13.89
C PHE A 462 12.19 6.07 -15.09
N MET A 463 11.66 7.29 -15.01
CA MET A 463 11.70 8.28 -16.09
C MET A 463 12.49 9.51 -15.63
N PRO A 464 13.83 9.57 -15.88
CA PRO A 464 14.71 10.60 -15.29
C PRO A 464 14.25 12.05 -15.50
N ALA A 465 13.61 12.32 -16.64
CA ALA A 465 13.12 13.65 -16.99
C ALA A 465 12.01 14.16 -16.06
N ILE A 466 11.15 13.28 -15.53
CA ILE A 466 9.92 13.67 -14.82
C ILE A 466 9.77 13.03 -13.44
N THR A 467 10.44 11.91 -13.14
CA THR A 467 10.30 11.25 -11.84
C THR A 467 10.95 12.07 -10.74
N ARG A 468 10.14 12.54 -9.80
CA ARG A 468 10.56 13.26 -8.60
C ARG A 468 9.86 12.68 -7.37
N SER A 469 10.68 12.46 -6.36
CA SER A 469 10.24 12.28 -4.98
C SER A 469 9.92 13.64 -4.35
N ILE A 470 8.89 13.66 -3.50
CA ILE A 470 8.42 14.83 -2.75
C ILE A 470 8.73 14.62 -1.27
N HIS A 471 9.38 15.61 -0.68
CA HIS A 471 9.88 15.59 0.69
C HIS A 471 9.41 16.82 1.42
N VAL A 472 9.09 16.69 2.71
CA VAL A 472 8.94 17.86 3.58
C VAL A 472 10.34 18.28 4.05
N ASP A 473 10.65 19.58 3.98
CA ASP A 473 11.91 20.15 4.43
C ASP A 473 11.99 20.12 5.96
N ILE A 474 13.11 19.67 6.52
CA ILE A 474 13.27 19.58 7.98
C ILE A 474 13.13 20.95 8.65
N ARG A 475 13.48 22.04 7.97
CA ARG A 475 13.30 23.41 8.48
C ARG A 475 11.82 23.73 8.70
N TYR A 476 10.93 23.27 7.83
CA TYR A 476 9.49 23.44 8.00
C TYR A 476 8.97 22.68 9.22
N VAL A 477 9.42 21.43 9.39
CA VAL A 477 9.06 20.60 10.55
C VAL A 477 9.51 21.26 11.86
N LEU A 478 10.76 21.72 11.93
CA LEU A 478 11.29 22.40 13.11
C LEU A 478 10.58 23.74 13.37
N TRP A 479 10.25 24.50 12.31
CA TRP A 479 9.47 25.73 12.45
C TRP A 479 8.06 25.46 12.97
N LEU A 480 7.37 24.41 12.51
CA LEU A 480 6.07 24.01 13.06
C LEU A 480 6.18 23.71 14.56
N MET A 481 7.23 22.98 14.95
CA MET A 481 7.48 22.65 16.35
C MET A 481 7.77 23.88 17.22
N ASP A 482 8.52 24.86 16.71
CA ASP A 482 8.90 26.09 17.44
C ASP A 482 7.73 27.08 17.48
N ALA A 483 7.22 27.48 16.31
CA ALA A 483 6.31 28.61 16.14
C ALA A 483 4.81 28.26 16.20
N VAL A 484 4.42 26.98 16.07
CA VAL A 484 3.00 26.57 15.95
C VAL A 484 2.56 25.64 17.07
N ASP A 485 3.37 24.62 17.37
CA ASP A 485 3.06 23.57 18.33
C ASP A 485 3.73 23.78 19.71
N HIS A 486 4.76 24.63 19.80
CA HIS A 486 5.57 24.87 21.00
C HIS A 486 6.10 23.57 21.63
N ALA A 487 6.67 22.70 20.79
CA ALA A 487 7.23 21.40 21.16
C ALA A 487 8.68 21.51 21.67
N ASP A 488 8.92 22.45 22.58
CA ASP A 488 10.25 22.86 23.03
C ASP A 488 11.12 21.72 23.56
N GLU A 489 10.52 20.79 24.31
CA GLU A 489 11.25 19.65 24.88
C GLU A 489 11.78 18.71 23.80
N LEU A 490 11.02 18.52 22.70
CA LEU A 490 11.48 17.72 21.57
C LEU A 490 12.56 18.46 20.77
N LEU A 491 12.43 19.78 20.60
CA LEU A 491 13.48 20.59 19.98
C LEU A 491 14.79 20.49 20.75
N LYS A 492 14.75 20.66 22.08
CA LYS A 492 15.92 20.53 22.97
C LYS A 492 16.51 19.12 22.91
N GLU A 493 15.69 18.07 22.92
CA GLU A 493 16.15 16.68 22.77
C GLU A 493 16.89 16.46 21.43
N MET A 494 16.47 17.13 20.36
CA MET A 494 17.14 17.10 19.06
C MET A 494 18.33 18.08 18.95
N GLY A 495 18.66 18.81 20.01
CA GLY A 495 19.75 19.79 20.03
C GLY A 495 19.42 21.15 19.40
N VAL A 496 18.14 21.48 19.25
CA VAL A 496 17.65 22.77 18.74
C VAL A 496 17.22 23.64 19.92
N THR A 497 17.66 24.90 19.93
CA THR A 497 17.15 25.90 20.88
C THR A 497 15.92 26.58 20.27
N PRO A 498 14.73 26.46 20.89
CA PRO A 498 13.53 27.19 20.46
C PRO A 498 13.81 28.70 20.42
N SER A 499 13.30 29.38 19.40
CA SER A 499 13.69 30.76 19.10
C SER A 499 12.55 31.64 18.60
N ILE A 500 11.36 31.08 18.40
CA ILE A 500 10.21 31.82 17.86
C ILE A 500 9.11 31.93 18.90
N ASP A 501 8.95 33.16 19.42
CA ASP A 501 7.88 33.55 20.35
C ASP A 501 6.52 33.78 19.67
#